data_AF-A0AAU7GTS3-F1
#
_entry.id   AF-A0AAU7GTS3-F1
#
_cell.length_a   1.000
_cell.length_b   1.000
_cell.length_c   1.000
_cell.angle_alpha   90.00
_cell.angle_beta   90.00
_cell.angle_gamma   90.00
#
_symmetry.space_group_name_H-M   'P 1'
#
loop_
_entity.id
_entity.type
_entity.pdbx_description
1 polymer ?
#
loop_
_entity_poly.entity_id
_entity_poly.type
_entity_poly.pdbx_seq_one_letter_code
_entity_poly.pdbx_strand_id
1 'polypeptide(L)'
;MKRLKMTRLMMLALVLTPLTSMAAAPQALNFSCASIGGVNSDGKGNVWIDGEKATVKTFNENYWEAKSGKNTVSISRNDDGSPAVSWTGPNRKHGICQPDDEKSYAPAKKSVNAGPSFSCAAVDKGSMEDIICQSPSLSAMDLKLNGIYKQALVKSNNDSTLKAEQRGWIKGRNECWKEQDKPACLSREYSQRMTELQSKWGIK
;
A
#
# COMPACT_ATOMS: atom_id res chain seq x y z
N MET A 1 -69.36 21.37 38.92
CA MET A 1 -67.88 21.25 38.87
C MET A 1 -67.52 20.28 37.73
N LYS A 2 -66.72 20.73 36.75
CA LYS A 2 -66.51 20.05 35.45
C LYS A 2 -65.56 18.85 35.60
N ARG A 3 -65.95 17.67 35.10
CA ARG A 3 -65.07 16.49 34.98
C ARG A 3 -64.18 16.64 33.74
N LEU A 4 -62.87 16.71 33.93
CA LEU A 4 -61.89 16.77 32.82
C LEU A 4 -61.46 15.35 32.45
N LYS A 5 -61.76 14.93 31.21
CA LYS A 5 -61.19 13.73 30.57
C LYS A 5 -59.73 14.01 30.24
N MET A 6 -58.80 13.20 30.74
CA MET A 6 -57.38 13.29 30.38
C MET A 6 -57.06 12.23 29.33
N THR A 7 -56.91 12.71 28.10
CA THR A 7 -56.51 11.97 26.91
C THR A 7 -55.12 11.37 27.12
N ARG A 8 -54.94 10.07 26.88
CA ARG A 8 -53.63 9.41 26.92
C ARG A 8 -52.73 10.01 25.83
N LEU A 9 -51.82 10.90 26.21
CA LEU A 9 -50.70 11.33 25.37
C LEU A 9 -49.75 10.13 25.22
N MET A 10 -49.69 9.53 24.03
CA MET A 10 -48.59 8.63 23.68
C MET A 10 -47.35 9.50 23.43
N MET A 11 -46.42 9.51 24.39
CA MET A 11 -45.07 10.04 24.16
C MET A 11 -44.33 9.08 23.23
N LEU A 12 -44.09 9.52 21.99
CA LEU A 12 -43.13 8.91 21.09
C LEU A 12 -41.73 9.17 21.67
N ALA A 13 -41.10 8.15 22.24
CA ALA A 13 -39.72 8.24 22.72
C ALA A 13 -38.79 8.35 21.50
N LEU A 14 -38.34 9.58 21.21
CA LEU A 14 -37.30 9.82 20.22
C LEU A 14 -35.98 9.29 20.79
N VAL A 15 -35.59 8.09 20.38
CA VAL A 15 -34.30 7.50 20.74
C VAL A 15 -33.20 8.30 20.04
N LEU A 16 -32.59 9.26 20.75
CA LEU A 16 -31.36 9.90 20.33
C LEU A 16 -30.24 8.85 20.38
N THR A 17 -29.97 8.20 19.25
CA THR A 17 -28.72 7.47 19.11
C THR A 17 -27.60 8.53 19.11
N PRO A 18 -26.61 8.43 20.02
CA PRO A 18 -25.46 9.33 19.94
C PRO A 18 -24.80 9.09 18.58
N LEU A 19 -24.78 10.12 17.72
CA LEU A 19 -23.86 10.15 16.59
C LEU A 19 -22.46 10.12 17.20
N THR A 20 -21.90 8.92 17.31
CA THR A 20 -20.47 8.76 17.51
C THR A 20 -19.84 9.34 16.26
N SER A 21 -19.36 10.58 16.36
CA SER A 21 -18.48 11.14 15.35
C SER A 21 -17.30 10.20 15.27
N MET A 22 -17.29 9.35 14.24
CA MET A 22 -16.13 8.55 13.88
C MET A 22 -15.03 9.57 13.62
N ALA A 23 -14.13 9.75 14.60
CA ALA A 23 -12.98 10.61 14.42
C ALA A 23 -12.25 10.08 13.18
N ALA A 24 -12.15 10.92 12.14
CA ALA A 24 -11.57 10.52 10.87
C ALA A 24 -10.18 9.93 11.13
N ALA A 25 -9.88 8.78 10.53
CA ALA A 25 -8.57 8.16 10.64
C ALA A 25 -7.61 8.81 9.63
N PRO A 26 -6.32 8.97 9.97
CA PRO A 26 -5.33 9.29 8.97
C PRO A 26 -5.32 8.20 7.90
N GLN A 27 -5.21 8.59 6.63
CA GLN A 27 -5.19 7.65 5.51
C GLN A 27 -4.01 6.67 5.63
N ALA A 28 -4.09 5.57 4.88
CA ALA A 28 -2.99 4.61 4.84
C ALA A 28 -1.75 5.26 4.20
N LEU A 29 -0.59 5.23 4.89
CA LEU A 29 0.65 5.84 4.41
C LEU A 29 1.89 5.16 4.94
N ASN A 30 3.01 5.30 4.21
CA ASN A 30 4.33 4.87 4.64
C ASN A 30 5.37 5.95 4.27
N PHE A 31 6.06 6.48 5.28
CA PHE A 31 6.95 7.62 5.17
C PHE A 31 8.20 7.37 6.00
N SER A 32 9.35 7.89 5.57
CA SER A 32 10.56 7.90 6.38
C SER A 32 10.90 9.31 6.82
N CYS A 33 11.19 9.44 8.11
CA CYS A 33 11.60 10.68 8.72
C CYS A 33 13.06 10.57 9.12
N ALA A 34 13.89 11.52 8.68
CA ALA A 34 15.27 11.62 9.14
C ALA A 34 15.30 11.62 10.68
N SER A 35 16.17 10.80 11.28
CA SER A 35 16.39 10.66 12.74
C SER A 35 15.33 9.92 13.57
N ILE A 36 14.10 9.71 13.09
CA ILE A 36 13.07 9.00 13.87
C ILE A 36 12.53 7.74 13.17
N GLY A 37 13.09 7.39 12.01
CA GLY A 37 12.76 6.15 11.32
C GLY A 37 11.45 6.21 10.54
N GLY A 38 10.87 5.04 10.32
CA GLY A 38 9.65 4.88 9.52
C GLY A 38 8.39 5.33 10.26
N VAL A 39 7.48 5.99 9.56
CA VAL A 39 6.17 6.44 10.02
C VAL A 39 5.09 5.83 9.13
N ASN A 40 4.14 5.16 9.75
CA ASN A 40 3.24 4.26 9.04
C ASN A 40 1.83 4.40 9.63
N SER A 41 0.78 4.61 8.81
CA SER A 41 -0.63 4.62 9.24
C SER A 41 -1.45 3.58 8.49
N ASP A 42 -2.28 2.79 9.17
CA ASP A 42 -3.02 1.66 8.55
C ASP A 42 -4.32 2.07 7.85
N GLY A 43 -4.66 3.36 7.88
CA GLY A 43 -5.94 3.85 7.38
C GLY A 43 -7.13 3.54 8.30
N LYS A 44 -6.90 2.88 9.44
CA LYS A 44 -7.91 2.44 10.42
C LYS A 44 -7.71 3.06 11.79
N GLY A 45 -6.84 4.06 11.89
CA GLY A 45 -6.60 4.86 13.10
C GLY A 45 -5.36 4.46 13.89
N ASN A 46 -4.58 3.49 13.44
CA ASN A 46 -3.31 3.15 14.08
C ASN A 46 -2.15 3.79 13.32
N VAL A 47 -1.19 4.33 14.08
CA VAL A 47 0.06 4.87 13.56
C VAL A 47 1.24 4.24 14.30
N TRP A 48 2.33 3.97 13.59
CA TRP A 48 3.60 3.50 14.15
C TRP A 48 4.74 4.45 13.79
N ILE A 49 5.69 4.63 14.71
CA ILE A 49 6.92 5.42 14.55
C ILE A 49 8.09 4.51 14.92
N ASP A 50 8.98 4.24 13.96
CA ASP A 50 10.07 3.27 14.04
C ASP A 50 9.62 1.86 14.49
N GLY A 51 8.42 1.46 14.07
CA GLY A 51 7.81 0.18 14.45
C GLY A 51 7.12 0.17 15.82
N GLU A 52 7.25 1.22 16.63
CA GLU A 52 6.52 1.36 17.89
C GLU A 52 5.13 1.97 17.65
N LYS A 53 4.09 1.39 18.25
CA LYS A 53 2.73 1.90 18.13
C LYS A 53 2.60 3.24 18.84
N ALA A 54 2.23 4.28 18.09
CA ALA A 54 2.08 5.62 18.60
C ALA A 54 0.68 5.87 19.20
N THR A 55 0.59 6.85 20.10
CA THR A 55 -0.69 7.40 20.55
C THR A 55 -1.15 8.45 19.57
N VAL A 56 -2.31 8.25 18.95
CA VAL A 56 -2.86 9.15 17.94
C VAL A 56 -3.92 10.07 18.56
N LYS A 57 -3.78 11.38 18.32
CA LYS A 57 -4.78 12.39 18.61
C LYS A 57 -5.30 12.99 17.31
N THR A 58 -6.60 12.88 17.10
CA THR A 58 -7.30 13.55 15.99
C THR A 58 -7.66 14.98 16.40
N PHE A 59 -7.33 15.95 15.56
CA PHE A 59 -7.72 17.35 15.75
C PHE A 59 -8.87 17.73 14.83
N ASN A 60 -8.86 17.24 13.60
CA ASN A 60 -9.95 17.36 12.63
C ASN A 60 -9.79 16.29 11.54
N GLU A 61 -10.60 16.37 10.49
CA GLU A 61 -10.63 15.40 9.38
C GLU A 61 -9.40 15.42 8.46
N ASN A 62 -8.55 16.44 8.56
CA ASN A 62 -7.36 16.63 7.73
C ASN A 62 -6.07 16.76 8.56
N TYR A 63 -6.10 16.60 9.89
CA TYR A 63 -4.94 16.77 10.77
C TYR A 63 -4.93 15.85 12.01
N TRP A 64 -3.80 15.18 12.23
CA TRP A 64 -3.55 14.26 13.33
C TRP A 64 -2.14 14.43 13.91
N GLU A 65 -1.99 14.14 15.19
CA GLU A 65 -0.68 13.97 15.83
C GLU A 65 -0.51 12.56 16.39
N ALA A 66 0.61 11.93 16.06
CA ALA A 66 1.03 10.64 16.57
C ALA A 66 2.26 10.81 17.47
N LYS A 67 2.20 10.31 18.70
CA LYS A 67 3.29 10.40 19.68
C LYS A 67 3.89 9.04 19.99
N SER A 68 5.21 8.91 19.84
CA SER A 68 6.00 7.78 20.33
C SER A 68 7.24 8.29 21.05
N GLY A 69 7.44 7.83 22.28
CA GLY A 69 8.49 8.36 23.17
C GLY A 69 8.42 9.89 23.30
N LYS A 70 9.50 10.58 22.91
CA LYS A 70 9.59 12.05 22.94
C LYS A 70 9.33 12.72 21.57
N ASN A 71 9.01 11.92 20.56
CA ASN A 71 8.80 12.41 19.20
C ASN A 71 7.30 12.58 18.94
N THR A 72 6.93 13.66 18.27
CA THR A 72 5.57 13.91 17.78
C THR A 72 5.63 14.01 16.26
N VAL A 73 4.82 13.21 15.60
CA VAL A 73 4.62 13.22 14.15
C VAL A 73 3.29 13.89 13.84
N SER A 74 3.33 14.88 12.97
CA SER A 74 2.17 15.60 12.46
C SER A 74 1.83 15.06 11.08
N ILE A 75 0.60 14.56 10.92
CA ILE A 75 0.08 14.01 9.67
C ILE A 75 -1.04 14.94 9.21
N SER A 76 -0.94 15.46 7.98
CA SER A 76 -1.99 16.28 7.39
C SER A 76 -2.39 15.78 6.00
N ARG A 77 -3.59 16.17 5.57
CA ARG A 77 -4.09 15.96 4.21
C ARG A 77 -4.12 17.30 3.49
N ASN A 78 -3.44 17.37 2.35
CA ASN A 78 -3.47 18.53 1.46
C ASN A 78 -4.78 18.56 0.66
N ASP A 79 -5.05 19.68 0.00
CA ASP A 79 -6.28 19.87 -0.80
C ASP A 79 -6.40 18.87 -1.97
N ASP A 80 -5.27 18.38 -2.50
CA ASP A 80 -5.21 17.35 -3.53
C ASP A 80 -5.38 15.91 -2.97
N GLY A 81 -5.58 15.79 -1.65
CA GLY A 81 -5.71 14.52 -0.94
C GLY A 81 -4.37 13.86 -0.58
N SER A 82 -3.23 14.41 -1.02
CA SER A 82 -1.91 13.87 -0.69
C SER A 82 -1.59 14.04 0.81
N PRO A 83 -0.93 13.05 1.44
CA PRO A 83 -0.49 13.19 2.81
C PRO A 83 0.79 14.04 2.89
N ALA A 84 0.83 14.99 3.82
CA ALA A 84 2.05 15.63 4.27
C ALA A 84 2.38 15.16 5.69
N VAL A 85 3.63 14.77 5.91
CA VAL A 85 4.08 14.22 7.18
C VAL A 85 5.33 14.96 7.65
N SER A 86 5.32 15.40 8.89
CA SER A 86 6.45 16.08 9.52
C SER A 86 6.61 15.59 10.96
N TRP A 87 7.77 15.87 11.55
CA TRP A 87 8.04 15.46 12.92
C TRP A 87 8.78 16.53 13.72
N THR A 88 8.60 16.44 15.03
CA THR A 88 9.30 17.24 16.04
C THR A 88 9.75 16.33 17.18
N GLY A 89 10.87 16.69 17.80
CA GLY A 89 11.44 15.92 18.90
C GLY A 89 12.26 16.78 19.86
N PRO A 90 12.97 16.13 20.80
CA PRO A 90 13.79 16.82 21.79
C PRO A 90 14.80 17.78 21.16
N ASN A 91 15.16 18.83 21.90
CA ASN A 91 16.18 19.81 21.50
C ASN A 91 15.86 20.54 20.18
N ARG A 92 14.57 20.82 19.93
CA ARG A 92 14.07 21.48 18.72
C ARG A 92 14.44 20.75 17.42
N LYS A 93 14.72 19.45 17.47
CA LYS A 93 14.88 18.66 16.25
C LYS A 93 13.54 18.56 15.53
N HIS A 94 13.55 18.76 14.22
CA HIS A 94 12.36 18.65 13.38
C HIS A 94 12.76 18.27 11.95
N GLY A 95 11.78 17.81 11.18
CA GLY A 95 11.99 17.50 9.76
C GLY A 95 10.69 17.15 9.04
N ILE A 96 10.77 17.15 7.71
CA ILE A 96 9.72 16.62 6.84
C ILE A 96 10.05 15.16 6.55
N CYS A 97 9.03 14.31 6.60
CA CYS A 97 9.17 12.92 6.25
C CYS A 97 8.91 12.77 4.75
N GLN A 98 9.71 11.96 4.08
CA GLN A 98 9.52 11.67 2.68
C GLN A 98 8.64 10.43 2.55
N PRO A 99 7.78 10.33 1.53
CA PRO A 99 7.17 9.06 1.19
C PRO A 99 8.29 8.05 1.02
N ASP A 100 8.21 6.93 1.74
CA ASP A 100 8.98 5.77 1.33
C ASP A 100 8.32 5.33 0.05
N ASP A 101 9.05 5.36 -1.07
CA ASP A 101 8.53 5.15 -2.42
C ASP A 101 7.86 3.76 -2.58
N GLU A 102 6.67 3.55 -2.02
CA GLU A 102 5.70 2.51 -2.36
C GLU A 102 4.43 2.60 -1.48
N LYS A 103 3.29 2.86 -2.12
CA LYS A 103 1.97 2.47 -1.59
C LYS A 103 1.93 0.94 -1.42
N SER A 104 2.16 0.39 -0.22
CA SER A 104 1.48 -0.85 0.22
C SER A 104 1.62 -1.09 1.73
N TYR A 105 0.55 -1.60 2.37
CA TYR A 105 0.42 -1.76 3.81
C TYR A 105 0.04 -3.21 4.17
N ALA A 106 1.03 -4.09 4.32
CA ALA A 106 0.99 -5.34 5.10
C ALA A 106 2.43 -5.86 5.30
N PRO A 107 2.75 -6.56 6.41
CA PRO A 107 4.13 -6.65 6.88
C PRO A 107 4.87 -7.85 6.28
N ALA A 108 6.11 -7.65 5.85
CA ALA A 108 7.16 -8.65 6.02
C ALA A 108 8.55 -8.07 5.72
N LYS A 109 9.46 -8.30 6.68
CA LYS A 109 10.88 -8.63 6.55
C LYS A 109 11.70 -7.88 5.50
N LYS A 110 12.80 -7.26 5.95
CA LYS A 110 13.97 -6.82 5.16
C LYS A 110 14.00 -7.46 3.76
N SER A 111 13.62 -6.70 2.73
CA SER A 111 13.80 -7.14 1.35
C SER A 111 15.28 -7.06 1.02
N VAL A 112 15.90 -8.24 0.96
CA VAL A 112 17.16 -8.45 0.25
C VAL A 112 16.78 -8.76 -1.20
N ASN A 113 16.32 -7.76 -1.94
CA ASN A 113 16.41 -7.70 -3.40
C ASN A 113 16.01 -6.30 -3.88
N ALA A 114 17.01 -5.48 -4.19
CA ALA A 114 16.83 -4.19 -4.83
C ALA A 114 16.59 -4.33 -6.35
N GLY A 115 15.78 -5.31 -6.78
CA GLY A 115 15.57 -5.60 -8.20
C GLY A 115 14.67 -6.81 -8.49
N PRO A 116 14.37 -7.06 -9.78
CA PRO A 116 13.51 -8.13 -10.26
C PRO A 116 14.14 -9.52 -10.06
N SER A 117 13.49 -10.58 -10.55
CA SER A 117 14.01 -11.95 -10.47
C SER A 117 15.20 -12.24 -11.40
N PHE A 118 15.64 -11.24 -12.17
CA PHE A 118 16.81 -11.27 -13.06
C PHE A 118 17.82 -10.17 -12.69
N SER A 119 19.05 -10.30 -13.19
CA SER A 119 20.11 -9.32 -12.92
C SER A 119 19.95 -8.07 -13.75
N CYS A 120 19.90 -6.91 -13.10
CA CYS A 120 19.91 -5.60 -13.75
C CYS A 120 21.30 -5.16 -14.23
N ALA A 121 22.37 -5.89 -13.89
CA ALA A 121 23.74 -5.46 -14.19
C ALA A 121 24.09 -5.51 -15.70
N ALA A 122 23.34 -6.27 -16.50
CA ALA A 122 23.64 -6.52 -17.90
C ALA A 122 22.44 -6.31 -18.83
N VAL A 123 21.46 -5.49 -18.42
CA VAL A 123 20.31 -5.14 -19.27
C VAL A 123 20.66 -3.99 -20.20
N ASP A 124 20.17 -4.04 -21.44
CA ASP A 124 20.37 -2.96 -22.40
C ASP A 124 19.57 -1.72 -21.97
N LYS A 125 20.20 -0.54 -22.00
CA LYS A 125 19.51 0.71 -21.67
C LYS A 125 18.31 0.95 -22.58
N GLY A 126 17.17 1.34 -22.00
CA GLY A 126 15.92 1.57 -22.72
C GLY A 126 15.16 0.30 -23.13
N SER A 127 15.69 -0.89 -22.82
CA SER A 127 14.94 -2.15 -22.95
C SER A 127 13.77 -2.21 -21.97
N MET A 128 12.85 -3.16 -22.17
CA MET A 128 11.76 -3.36 -21.22
C MET A 128 12.29 -3.84 -19.86
N GLU A 129 13.35 -4.64 -19.87
CA GLU A 129 14.07 -5.09 -18.68
C GLU A 129 14.71 -3.92 -17.91
N ASP A 130 15.24 -2.91 -18.60
CA ASP A 130 15.77 -1.69 -17.97
C ASP A 130 14.66 -0.88 -17.29
N ILE A 131 13.48 -0.75 -17.93
CA ILE A 131 12.30 -0.12 -17.31
C ILE A 131 11.86 -0.90 -16.06
N ILE A 132 11.88 -2.23 -16.11
CA ILE A 132 11.56 -3.07 -14.95
C ILE A 132 12.58 -2.85 -13.83
N CYS A 133 13.87 -2.80 -14.16
CA CYS A 133 14.96 -2.58 -13.21
C CYS A 133 14.90 -1.22 -12.51
N GLN A 134 14.44 -0.17 -13.20
CA GLN A 134 14.31 1.18 -12.65
C GLN A 134 13.02 1.40 -11.85
N SER A 135 12.08 0.45 -11.88
CA SER A 135 10.77 0.56 -11.25
C SER A 135 10.64 -0.44 -10.09
N PRO A 136 10.57 0.02 -8.83
CA PRO A 136 10.34 -0.86 -7.68
C PRO A 136 9.06 -1.71 -7.83
N SER A 137 7.98 -1.10 -8.31
CA SER A 137 6.69 -1.77 -8.48
C SER A 137 6.70 -2.84 -9.57
N LEU A 138 7.34 -2.59 -10.72
CA LEU A 138 7.50 -3.60 -11.77
C LEU A 138 8.48 -4.71 -11.35
N SER A 139 9.54 -4.36 -10.63
CA SER A 139 10.45 -5.33 -10.03
C SER A 139 9.74 -6.25 -9.03
N ALA A 140 8.86 -5.71 -8.19
CA ALA A 140 8.03 -6.48 -7.28
C ALA A 140 7.04 -7.40 -8.02
N MET A 141 6.43 -6.92 -9.12
CA MET A 141 5.58 -7.75 -9.99
C MET A 141 6.35 -8.90 -10.62
N ASP A 142 7.58 -8.66 -11.06
CA ASP A 142 8.46 -9.69 -11.62
C ASP A 142 8.80 -10.77 -10.59
N LEU A 143 9.19 -10.37 -9.37
CA LEU A 143 9.44 -11.29 -8.27
C LEU A 143 8.20 -12.11 -7.91
N LYS A 144 7.02 -11.47 -7.86
CA LYS A 144 5.76 -12.13 -7.57
C LYS A 144 5.40 -13.16 -8.64
N LEU A 145 5.51 -12.78 -9.92
CA LEU A 145 5.28 -13.71 -11.03
C LEU A 145 6.25 -14.89 -10.97
N ASN A 146 7.53 -14.66 -10.70
CA ASN A 146 8.51 -15.74 -10.55
C ASN A 146 8.13 -16.71 -9.42
N GLY A 147 7.62 -16.20 -8.29
CA GLY A 147 7.10 -17.02 -7.19
C GLY A 147 5.90 -17.88 -7.61
N ILE A 148 4.94 -17.30 -8.33
CA ILE A 148 3.78 -18.04 -8.87
C ILE A 148 4.23 -19.09 -9.89
N TYR A 149 5.16 -18.72 -10.79
CA TYR A 149 5.69 -19.61 -11.80
C TYR A 149 6.40 -20.83 -11.19
N LYS A 150 7.19 -20.65 -10.13
CA LYS A 150 7.81 -21.77 -9.38
C LYS A 150 6.77 -22.71 -8.78
N GLN A 151 5.66 -22.19 -8.24
CA GLN A 151 4.56 -23.02 -7.74
C GLN A 151 3.86 -23.79 -8.88
N ALA A 152 3.65 -23.14 -10.03
CA ALA A 152 3.09 -23.77 -11.22
C ALA A 152 3.99 -24.90 -11.74
N LEU A 153 5.31 -24.72 -11.71
CA LEU A 153 6.27 -25.78 -12.05
C LEU A 153 6.15 -26.99 -11.13
N VAL A 154 6.00 -26.80 -9.83
CA VAL A 154 5.82 -27.92 -8.89
C VAL A 154 4.51 -28.66 -9.19
N LYS A 155 3.40 -27.93 -9.35
CA LYS A 155 2.08 -28.52 -9.61
C LYS A 155 1.96 -29.22 -10.97
N SER A 156 2.69 -28.73 -11.96
CA SER A 156 2.77 -29.32 -13.31
C SER A 156 3.77 -30.47 -13.42
N ASN A 157 4.44 -30.85 -12.31
CA ASN A 157 5.53 -31.82 -12.32
C ASN A 157 6.66 -31.43 -13.30
N ASN A 158 7.09 -30.17 -13.25
CA ASN A 158 8.14 -29.59 -14.08
C ASN A 158 7.88 -29.66 -15.59
N ASP A 159 6.62 -29.56 -16.01
CA ASP A 159 6.18 -29.60 -17.41
C ASP A 159 7.06 -28.70 -18.32
N SER A 160 7.64 -29.32 -19.34
CA SER A 160 8.48 -28.65 -20.34
C SER A 160 7.70 -27.64 -21.18
N THR A 161 6.40 -27.88 -21.39
CA THR A 161 5.49 -26.99 -22.13
C THR A 161 5.31 -25.69 -21.37
N LEU A 162 5.01 -25.76 -20.07
CA LEU A 162 4.92 -24.58 -19.21
C LEU A 162 6.22 -23.76 -19.20
N LYS A 163 7.39 -24.41 -19.24
CA LYS A 163 8.68 -23.71 -19.39
C LYS A 163 8.81 -22.99 -20.72
N ALA A 164 8.37 -23.61 -21.81
CA ALA A 164 8.35 -22.99 -23.13
C ALA A 164 7.38 -21.81 -23.20
N GLU A 165 6.16 -21.98 -22.69
CA GLU A 165 5.14 -20.93 -22.57
C GLU A 165 5.70 -19.72 -21.79
N GLN A 166 6.36 -19.94 -20.66
CA GLN A 166 6.93 -18.85 -19.87
C GLN A 166 8.02 -18.08 -20.61
N ARG A 167 8.92 -18.78 -21.33
CA ARG A 167 9.93 -18.10 -22.17
C ARG A 167 9.27 -17.32 -23.31
N GLY A 168 8.22 -17.87 -23.92
CA GLY A 168 7.44 -17.19 -24.95
C GLY A 168 6.77 -15.93 -24.42
N TRP A 169 6.18 -16.01 -23.22
CA TRP A 169 5.56 -14.87 -22.56
C TRP A 169 6.57 -13.75 -22.28
N ILE A 170 7.79 -14.04 -21.81
CA ILE A 170 8.83 -13.01 -21.58
C ILE A 170 9.11 -12.23 -22.88
N LYS A 171 9.19 -12.93 -24.01
CA LYS A 171 9.37 -12.28 -25.33
C LYS A 171 8.16 -11.42 -25.68
N GLY A 172 6.95 -11.92 -25.47
CA GLY A 172 5.70 -11.19 -25.72
C GLY A 172 5.59 -9.92 -24.86
N ARG A 173 5.90 -10.00 -23.57
CA ARG A 173 5.97 -8.84 -22.66
C ARG A 173 6.89 -7.75 -23.22
N ASN A 174 8.00 -8.12 -23.83
CA ASN A 174 8.94 -7.14 -24.37
C ASN A 174 8.37 -6.35 -25.55
N GLU A 175 7.32 -6.82 -26.22
CA GLU A 175 6.60 -6.07 -27.26
C GLU A 175 5.94 -4.78 -26.73
N CYS A 176 5.88 -4.59 -25.40
CA CYS A 176 5.55 -3.31 -24.78
C CYS A 176 6.42 -2.15 -25.27
N TRP A 177 7.57 -2.40 -25.92
CA TRP A 177 8.35 -1.36 -26.57
C TRP A 177 7.54 -0.54 -27.58
N LYS A 178 6.50 -1.14 -28.18
CA LYS A 178 5.58 -0.52 -29.15
C LYS A 178 4.56 0.43 -28.52
N GLU A 179 4.35 0.33 -27.21
CA GLU A 179 3.36 1.14 -26.51
C GLU A 179 3.92 2.50 -26.11
N GLN A 180 3.02 3.49 -26.04
CA GLN A 180 3.35 4.83 -25.55
C GLN A 180 3.66 4.77 -24.05
N ASP A 181 2.76 4.17 -23.27
CA ASP A 181 2.93 3.94 -21.84
C ASP A 181 3.48 2.52 -21.58
N LYS A 182 4.81 2.41 -21.66
CA LYS A 182 5.53 1.14 -21.47
C LYS A 182 5.35 0.58 -20.05
N PRO A 183 5.47 1.38 -18.97
CA PRO A 183 5.18 0.89 -17.61
C PRO A 183 3.76 0.33 -17.45
N ALA A 184 2.73 1.00 -17.99
CA ALA A 184 1.36 0.49 -17.92
C ALA A 184 1.19 -0.81 -18.71
N CYS A 185 1.82 -0.93 -19.88
CA CYS A 185 1.84 -2.17 -20.65
C CYS A 185 2.46 -3.32 -19.85
N LEU A 186 3.65 -3.10 -19.27
CA LEU A 186 4.35 -4.11 -18.47
C LEU A 186 3.52 -4.55 -17.26
N SER A 187 2.92 -3.60 -16.54
CA SER A 187 2.04 -3.90 -15.40
C SER A 187 0.85 -4.78 -15.79
N ARG A 188 0.27 -4.55 -16.97
CA ARG A 188 -0.84 -5.35 -17.49
C ARG A 188 -0.39 -6.76 -17.86
N GLU A 189 0.73 -6.91 -18.57
CA GLU A 189 1.31 -8.20 -18.95
C GLU A 189 1.63 -9.07 -17.73
N TYR A 190 2.26 -8.49 -16.71
CA TYR A 190 2.53 -9.20 -15.45
C TYR A 190 1.23 -9.65 -14.77
N SER A 191 0.24 -8.75 -14.66
CA SER A 191 -1.03 -9.05 -14.01
C SER A 191 -1.81 -10.16 -14.72
N GLN A 192 -1.84 -10.13 -16.05
CA GLN A 192 -2.50 -11.16 -16.86
C GLN A 192 -1.82 -12.52 -16.70
N ARG A 193 -0.48 -12.57 -16.79
CA ARG A 193 0.24 -13.83 -16.66
C ARG A 193 0.13 -14.44 -15.28
N MET A 194 0.17 -13.62 -14.22
CA MET A 194 -0.08 -14.09 -12.86
C MET A 194 -1.47 -14.74 -12.74
N THR A 195 -2.50 -14.07 -13.25
CA THR A 195 -3.88 -14.57 -13.22
C THR A 195 -4.03 -15.88 -14.01
N GLU A 196 -3.42 -15.96 -15.19
CA GLU A 196 -3.41 -17.16 -16.03
C GLU A 196 -2.81 -18.35 -15.29
N LEU A 197 -1.61 -18.19 -14.72
CA LEU A 197 -0.92 -19.26 -14.00
C LEU A 197 -1.67 -19.65 -12.71
N GLN A 198 -2.20 -18.67 -11.98
CA GLN A 198 -3.00 -18.92 -10.78
C GLN A 198 -4.27 -19.70 -11.09
N SER A 199 -4.98 -19.33 -12.17
CA SER A 199 -6.20 -20.02 -12.60
C SER A 199 -5.90 -21.43 -13.10
N LYS A 200 -4.95 -21.58 -14.05
CA LYS A 200 -4.60 -22.87 -14.68
C LYS A 200 -4.11 -23.91 -13.66
N TRP A 201 -3.37 -23.48 -12.63
CA TRP A 201 -2.76 -24.38 -11.64
C TRP A 201 -3.36 -24.28 -10.23
N GLY A 202 -4.42 -23.49 -10.03
CA GLY A 202 -5.06 -23.30 -8.73
C GLY A 202 -4.09 -22.80 -7.65
N ILE A 203 -3.27 -21.80 -7.96
CA ILE A 203 -2.30 -21.18 -7.04
C ILE A 203 -3.00 -20.00 -6.37
N LYS A 204 -2.93 -19.93 -5.05
CA LYS A 204 -3.58 -18.89 -4.23
C LYS A 204 -2.58 -17.81 -3.85
#